data_AF-A0A8S3ARA3-F1
#
_entry.id   AF-A0A8S3ARA3-F1
#
_cell.length_a   1.000
_cell.length_b   1.000
_cell.length_c   1.000
_cell.angle_alpha   90.00
_cell.angle_beta   90.00
_cell.angle_gamma   90.00
#
_symmetry.space_group_name_H-M   'P 1'
#
loop_
_entity.id
_entity.type
_entity.pdbx_description
1 polymer ?
#
loop_
_entity_poly.entity_id
_entity_poly.type
_entity_poly.pdbx_seq_one_letter_code
_entity_poly.pdbx_strand_id
1 'polypeptide(L)' 'RLFNNGQIPTNQTTPEELIRVTKQITMATAKAVAAGQSCRQDDIIAAANLGRKSVSD' A
#
# COMPACT_ATOMS: atom_id res chain seq x y z
N ARG A 1 4.83 10.73 8.78
CA ARG A 1 5.87 11.42 9.61
C ARG A 1 6.75 10.43 10.37
N LEU A 2 6.22 9.31 10.90
CA LEU A 2 7.05 8.29 11.59
C LEU A 2 8.24 7.76 10.76
N PHE A 3 8.04 7.49 9.46
CA PHE A 3 9.10 6.92 8.60
C PHE A 3 10.34 7.81 8.38
N ASN A 4 10.27 9.14 8.60
CA ASN A 4 11.36 10.06 8.27
C ASN A 4 11.99 10.75 9.49
N ASN A 5 11.74 10.22 10.70
CA ASN A 5 12.23 10.81 11.95
C ASN A 5 13.60 10.26 12.40
N GLY A 6 14.35 9.61 11.50
CA GLY A 6 15.69 9.07 11.79
C GLY A 6 15.73 7.92 12.79
N GLN A 7 14.57 7.39 13.19
CA GLN A 7 14.49 6.25 14.10
C GLN A 7 14.73 4.94 13.33
N ILE A 8 15.66 4.14 13.84
CA ILE A 8 15.89 2.80 13.32
C ILE A 8 14.69 1.93 13.74
N PRO A 9 14.01 1.24 12.80
CA PRO A 9 12.92 0.34 13.15
C PRO A 9 13.39 -0.70 14.17
N THR A 10 12.67 -0.84 15.29
CA THR A 10 13.00 -1.80 16.35
C THR A 10 12.62 -3.23 15.98
N ASN A 11 11.74 -3.41 15.01
CA ASN A 11 11.29 -4.71 14.54
C ASN A 11 12.18 -5.18 13.38
N GLN A 12 12.73 -6.38 13.50
CA GLN A 12 13.38 -7.06 12.38
C GLN A 12 12.32 -7.56 11.41
N THR A 13 12.53 -7.28 10.12
CA THR A 13 11.77 -7.85 9.01
C THR A 13 12.70 -8.72 8.18
N THR A 14 12.17 -9.76 7.52
CA THR A 14 12.95 -10.55 6.57
C THR A 14 12.90 -9.92 5.17
N PRO A 15 13.91 -10.19 4.31
CA PRO A 15 13.86 -9.78 2.91
C PRO A 15 12.63 -10.32 2.17
N GLU A 16 12.19 -11.54 2.48
CA GLU A 16 11.00 -12.17 1.87
C GLU A 16 9.72 -11.39 2.21
N GLU A 17 9.65 -10.86 3.43
CA GLU A 17 8.54 -10.04 3.86
C GLU A 17 8.51 -8.70 3.10
N LEU A 18 9.67 -8.09 2.87
CA LEU A 18 9.80 -6.90 2.02
C LEU A 18 9.35 -7.18 0.58
N ILE A 19 9.72 -8.33 0.01
CA ILE A 19 9.26 -8.76 -1.31
C ILE A 19 7.74 -8.93 -1.32
N ARG A 20 7.18 -9.53 -0.26
CA ARG A 20 5.73 -9.77 -0.13
C ARG A 20 4.95 -8.46 -0.13
N VAL A 21 5.33 -7.49 0.70
CA VAL A 21 4.63 -6.19 0.79
C VAL A 21 4.81 -5.36 -0.49
N THR A 22 5.98 -5.44 -1.14
CA THR A 22 6.22 -4.78 -2.43
C THR A 22 5.27 -5.28 -3.53
N LYS A 23 4.99 -6.59 -3.57
CA LYS A 23 4.00 -7.16 -4.51
C LYS A 23 2.58 -6.63 -4.28
N GLN A 24 2.23 -6.28 -3.03
CA GLN A 24 0.92 -5.70 -2.73
C GLN A 24 0.75 -4.29 -3.30
N ILE A 25 1.85 -3.55 -3.51
CA ILE A 25 1.82 -2.24 -4.19
C ILE A 25 1.35 -2.40 -5.64
N THR A 26 1.81 -3.42 -6.36
CA THR A 26 1.36 -3.69 -7.74
C THR A 26 -0.16 -3.87 -7.80
N MET A 27 -0.73 -4.62 -6.85
CA MET A 27 -2.17 -4.85 -6.77
C MET A 27 -2.94 -3.56 -6.42
N ALA A 28 -2.41 -2.76 -5.49
CA ALA A 28 -3.00 -1.47 -5.13
C ALA A 28 -3.03 -0.50 -6.32
N THR A 29 -1.94 -0.42 -7.08
CA THR A 29 -1.85 0.42 -8.27
C THR A 29 -2.85 -0.02 -9.35
N ALA A 30 -2.95 -1.31 -9.64
CA ALA A 30 -3.92 -1.83 -10.61
C ALA A 30 -5.36 -1.47 -10.20
N LYS A 31 -5.69 -1.61 -8.91
CA LYS A 31 -7.02 -1.23 -8.40
C LYS A 31 -7.28 0.27 -8.48
N ALA A 32 -6.28 1.11 -8.20
CA ALA A 32 -6.41 2.55 -8.33
C ALA A 32 -6.70 2.99 -9.77
N VAL A 33 -6.01 2.40 -10.76
CA VAL A 33 -6.26 2.66 -12.19
C VAL A 33 -7.69 2.26 -12.57
N ALA A 34 -8.11 1.04 -12.20
CA ALA A 34 -9.46 0.56 -12.50
C ALA A 34 -10.55 1.42 -11.83
N ALA A 35 -10.34 1.83 -10.58
CA ALA A 35 -11.26 2.71 -9.86
C ALA A 35 -11.36 4.09 -10.54
N GLY A 36 -10.24 4.67 -10.98
CA GLY A 36 -10.22 5.91 -11.74
C GLY A 36 -10.98 5.82 -13.07
N GLN A 37 -10.90 4.68 -13.77
CA GLN A 37 -11.65 4.43 -14.99
C GLN A 37 -13.16 4.26 -14.74
N SER A 38 -13.54 3.65 -13.61
CA SER A 38 -14.94 3.38 -13.28
C SER A 38 -15.75 4.65 -12.93
N CYS A 39 -15.08 5.68 -12.40
CA CYS A 39 -15.71 6.86 -11.79
C CYS A 39 -16.74 6.53 -10.69
N ARG A 40 -16.69 5.33 -10.09
CA ARG A 40 -17.60 4.90 -9.02
C ARG A 40 -16.99 5.20 -7.66
N GLN A 41 -17.74 5.87 -6.80
CA GLN A 41 -17.26 6.25 -5.47
C GLN A 41 -16.86 5.02 -4.62
N ASP A 42 -17.63 3.94 -4.71
CA ASP A 42 -17.33 2.69 -3.99
C ASP A 42 -15.96 2.11 -4.39
N ASP A 43 -15.63 2.16 -5.68
CA ASP A 43 -14.35 1.66 -6.20
C ASP A 43 -13.20 2.55 -5.74
N ILE A 44 -13.40 3.88 -5.69
CA ILE A 44 -12.43 4.84 -5.16
C ILE A 44 -12.17 4.59 -3.66
N ILE A 45 -13.22 4.38 -2.86
CA ILE A 45 -13.09 4.07 -1.43
C ILE A 45 -12.33 2.75 -1.25
N ALA A 46 -12.67 1.73 -2.03
CA ALA A 46 -12.01 0.43 -1.96
C ALA A 46 -10.53 0.51 -2.38
N ALA A 47 -10.20 1.31 -3.40
CA ALA A 47 -8.83 1.56 -3.82
C ALA A 47 -8.03 2.35 -2.76
N ALA A 48 -8.63 3.38 -2.15
CA ALA A 48 -8.00 4.17 -1.08
C ALA A 48 -7.71 3.31 0.16
N ASN A 49 -8.63 2.44 0.54
CA ASN A 49 -8.45 1.53 1.66
C ASN A 49 -7.32 0.51 1.40
N LEU A 50 -7.27 -0.06 0.20
CA LEU A 50 -6.19 -0.97 -0.19
C LEU A 50 -4.84 -0.24 -0.22
N GLY A 51 -4.77 0.93 -0.87
CA GLY A 51 -3.53 1.70 -0.98
C GLY A 51 -2.96 2.11 0.37
N ARG A 52 -3.81 2.59 1.30
CA ARG A 52 -3.40 2.92 2.67
C ARG A 52 -2.82 1.71 3.41
N LYS A 53 -3.45 0.53 3.25
CA LYS A 53 -2.94 -0.71 3.87
C LYS A 53 -1.61 -1.13 3.26
N SER A 54 -1.50 -1.19 1.93
CA SER A 54 -0.27 -1.64 1.26
C SER A 54 0.95 -0.74 1.50
N VAL A 55 0.75 0.54 1.84
CA VAL A 55 1.84 1.48 2.20
C VAL A 55 2.18 1.44 3.69
N SER A 56 1.22 1.04 4.53
CA SER A 56 1.41 0.98 5.98
C SER A 56 1.94 -0.37 6.45
N ASP A 57 1.64 -1.45 5.72
CA ASP A 57 2.18 -2.79 5.91
C ASP A 57 3.67 -2.82 5.51
#